data_AF-A0A7S0KZP0-F1
#
_entry.id   AF-A0A7S0KZP0-F1
#
_cell.length_a   1.000
_cell.length_b   1.000
_cell.length_c   1.000
_cell.angle_alpha   90.00
_cell.angle_beta   90.00
_cell.angle_gamma   90.00
#
_symmetry.space_group_name_H-M   'P 1'
#
loop_
_entity.id
_entity.type
_entity.pdbx_description
1 polymer ?
#
loop_
_entity_poly.entity_id
_entity_poly.type
_entity_poly.pdbx_seq_one_letter_code
_entity_poly.pdbx_strand_id
1 'polypeptide(L)'
;GVPILAAVGPLQFEVTTSRLENEYGVGASLERLSYSNARWALAGWAAVDAAAADGKLLGVYKLQDAYGRPVLLFPSEWKMNSVIGAVGDSLQLRPYAVAPDVEERRRK
;
A
#
# COMPACT_ATOMS: atom_id res chain seq x y z
N GLY A 1 4.56 -14.19 -3.83
CA GLY A 1 4.33 -13.09 -4.79
C GLY A 1 5.59 -12.25 -4.89
N VAL A 2 5.72 -11.42 -5.92
CA VAL A 2 6.84 -10.48 -6.05
C VAL A 2 6.69 -9.38 -4.98
N PRO A 3 7.72 -9.08 -4.17
CA PRO A 3 7.64 -8.02 -3.17
C PRO A 3 7.58 -6.64 -3.86
N ILE A 4 6.75 -5.75 -3.33
CA ILE A 4 6.66 -4.36 -3.78
C ILE A 4 7.23 -3.47 -2.67
N LEU A 5 8.22 -2.64 -3.04
CA LEU A 5 8.80 -1.65 -2.16
C LEU A 5 8.20 -0.28 -2.47
N ALA A 6 7.67 0.39 -1.44
CA ALA A 6 7.18 1.76 -1.53
C ALA A 6 8.03 2.65 -0.62
N ALA A 7 8.35 3.84 -1.12
CA ALA A 7 9.18 4.80 -0.43
C ALA A 7 8.62 6.21 -0.61
N VAL A 8 8.87 7.08 0.37
CA VAL A 8 8.51 8.51 0.31
C VAL A 8 9.50 9.28 -0.56
N GLY A 9 10.75 8.82 -0.62
CA GLY A 9 11.79 9.42 -1.45
C GLY A 9 12.73 8.40 -2.07
N PRO A 10 13.39 8.73 -3.19
CA PRO A 10 14.19 7.78 -3.98
C PRO A 10 15.38 7.19 -3.21
N LEU A 11 15.98 7.94 -2.29
CA LEU A 11 17.11 7.50 -1.47
C LEU A 11 16.81 6.22 -0.67
N GLN A 12 15.56 6.01 -0.26
CA GLN A 12 15.18 4.80 0.49
C GLN A 12 15.32 3.53 -0.35
N PHE A 13 15.17 3.62 -1.67
CA PHE A 13 15.44 2.49 -2.57
C PHE A 13 16.93 2.15 -2.59
N GLU A 14 17.79 3.15 -2.74
CA GLU A 14 19.25 2.98 -2.74
C GLU A 14 19.76 2.39 -1.43
N VAL A 15 19.26 2.91 -0.29
CA VAL A 15 19.60 2.38 1.04
C VAL A 15 19.18 0.92 1.17
N THR A 16 17.98 0.56 0.68
CA THR A 16 17.49 -0.83 0.78
C THR A 16 18.34 -1.78 -0.06
N THR A 17 18.61 -1.44 -1.31
CA THR A 17 19.45 -2.25 -2.20
C THR A 17 20.87 -2.41 -1.65
N SER A 18 21.45 -1.32 -1.14
CA SER A 18 22.79 -1.34 -0.52
C SER A 18 22.85 -2.24 0.71
N ARG A 19 21.82 -2.26 1.56
CA ARG A 19 21.77 -3.15 2.73
C ARG A 19 21.59 -4.61 2.35
N LEU A 20 20.73 -4.90 1.37
CA LEU A 20 20.56 -6.28 0.89
C LEU A 20 21.88 -6.86 0.39
N GLU A 21 22.68 -6.07 -0.32
CA GLU A 21 24.00 -6.49 -0.78
C GLU A 21 25.00 -6.62 0.38
N ASN A 22 25.15 -5.59 1.21
CA ASN A 22 26.21 -5.54 2.22
C ASN A 22 25.96 -6.42 3.46
N GLU A 23 24.71 -6.50 3.92
CA GLU A 23 24.35 -7.25 5.14
C GLU A 23 23.95 -8.71 4.83
N TYR A 24 23.38 -8.95 3.65
CA TYR A 24 22.79 -10.26 3.31
C TYR A 24 23.43 -10.91 2.06
N GLY A 25 24.34 -10.23 1.36
CA GLY A 25 24.96 -10.77 0.13
C GLY A 25 23.98 -10.93 -1.04
N VAL A 26 22.83 -10.24 -0.99
CA VAL A 26 21.75 -10.38 -1.98
C VAL A 26 21.78 -9.19 -2.95
N GLY A 27 22.14 -9.46 -4.22
CA GLY A 27 21.95 -8.51 -5.29
C GLY A 27 20.47 -8.35 -5.63
N ALA A 28 19.97 -7.11 -5.63
CA ALA A 28 18.57 -6.80 -5.91
C ALA A 28 18.42 -5.85 -7.11
N SER A 29 17.52 -6.17 -8.03
CA SER A 29 17.11 -5.29 -9.14
C SER A 29 15.73 -4.72 -8.86
N LEU A 30 15.55 -3.41 -9.11
CA LEU A 30 14.27 -2.73 -8.92
C LEU A 30 13.62 -2.40 -10.27
N GLU A 31 12.35 -2.72 -10.41
CA GLU A 31 11.51 -2.30 -11.53
C GLU A 31 10.48 -1.27 -11.03
N ARG A 32 10.36 -0.14 -11.71
CA ARG A 32 9.39 0.89 -11.33
C ARG A 32 8.00 0.50 -11.84
N LEU A 33 7.04 0.42 -10.92
CA LEU A 33 5.64 0.24 -11.28
C LEU A 33 5.00 1.59 -11.63
N SER A 34 3.98 1.57 -12.50
CA SER A 34 3.21 2.74 -12.93
C SER A 34 2.17 3.20 -11.90
N TYR A 35 2.50 3.14 -10.61
CA TYR A 35 1.63 3.54 -9.50
C TYR A 35 2.36 4.53 -8.61
N SER A 36 1.73 5.67 -8.34
CA SER A 36 2.28 6.73 -7.48
C SER A 36 1.48 6.95 -6.19
N ASN A 37 0.27 6.38 -6.11
CA ASN A 37 -0.67 6.63 -5.04
C ASN A 37 -1.12 5.32 -4.39
N ALA A 38 -1.07 5.27 -3.07
CA ALA A 38 -1.51 4.13 -2.27
C ALA A 38 -2.45 4.56 -1.14
N ARG A 39 -3.46 3.75 -0.82
CA ARG A 39 -4.31 3.93 0.38
C ARG A 39 -4.49 2.60 1.11
N TRP A 40 -4.35 2.62 2.43
CA TRP A 40 -4.76 1.50 3.27
C TRP A 40 -6.29 1.50 3.41
N ALA A 41 -6.92 0.34 3.27
CA ALA A 41 -8.34 0.16 3.51
C ALA A 41 -8.56 -0.46 4.91
N LEU A 42 -8.78 0.39 5.91
CA LEU A 42 -8.83 -0.06 7.31
C LEU A 42 -10.09 -0.86 7.65
N ALA A 43 -11.12 -0.83 6.78
CA ALA A 43 -12.29 -1.70 6.90
C ALA A 43 -11.99 -3.19 6.60
N GLY A 44 -10.78 -3.53 6.14
CA GLY A 44 -10.34 -4.90 5.94
C GLY A 44 -10.78 -5.53 4.61
N TRP A 45 -10.33 -6.77 4.37
CA TRP A 45 -10.49 -7.48 3.10
C TRP A 45 -11.95 -7.70 2.70
N ALA A 46 -12.82 -8.07 3.64
CA ALA A 46 -14.24 -8.31 3.35
C ALA A 46 -14.92 -7.08 2.71
N ALA A 47 -14.62 -5.87 3.22
CA ALA A 47 -15.16 -4.63 2.65
C ALA A 47 -14.57 -4.32 1.27
N VAL A 48 -13.26 -4.56 1.10
CA VAL A 48 -12.56 -4.38 -0.19
C VAL A 48 -13.11 -5.33 -1.26
N ASP A 49 -13.36 -6.59 -0.91
CA ASP A 49 -13.86 -7.59 -1.83
C ASP A 49 -15.31 -7.32 -2.23
N ALA A 50 -16.15 -6.87 -1.29
CA ALA A 50 -17.51 -6.40 -1.60
C ALA A 50 -17.48 -5.20 -2.57
N ALA A 51 -16.63 -4.19 -2.31
CA ALA A 51 -16.49 -3.04 -3.21
C ALA A 51 -15.93 -3.42 -4.59
N ALA A 52 -15.05 -4.43 -4.65
CA ALA A 52 -14.55 -4.96 -5.91
C ALA A 52 -15.64 -5.70 -6.70
N ALA A 53 -16.46 -6.51 -6.03
CA ALA A 53 -17.59 -7.21 -6.63
C ALA A 53 -18.64 -6.24 -7.21
N ASP A 54 -18.85 -5.10 -6.54
CA ASP A 54 -19.70 -4.00 -7.01
C ASP A 54 -19.09 -3.19 -8.18
N GLY A 55 -17.89 -3.54 -8.66
CA GLY A 55 -17.18 -2.82 -9.73
C GLY A 55 -16.57 -1.48 -9.31
N LYS A 56 -16.63 -1.11 -8.03
CA LYS A 56 -16.16 0.20 -7.53
C LYS A 56 -14.63 0.32 -7.53
N LEU A 57 -13.93 -0.81 -7.55
CA LEU A 57 -12.46 -0.89 -7.55
C LEU A 57 -11.87 -1.29 -8.91
N LEU A 58 -12.62 -1.18 -10.02
CA LEU A 58 -12.09 -1.47 -11.35
C LEU A 58 -10.85 -0.62 -11.66
N GLY A 59 -9.78 -1.27 -12.13
CA GLY A 59 -8.50 -0.62 -12.44
C GLY A 59 -7.68 -0.19 -11.21
N VAL A 60 -8.05 -0.61 -10.00
CA VAL A 60 -7.28 -0.44 -8.77
C VAL A 60 -6.51 -1.72 -8.48
N TYR A 61 -5.21 -1.62 -8.25
CA TYR A 61 -4.40 -2.79 -7.88
C TYR A 61 -4.50 -3.04 -6.39
N LYS A 62 -4.71 -4.29 -5.99
CA LYS A 62 -4.87 -4.70 -4.59
C LYS A 62 -3.63 -5.48 -4.14
N LEU A 63 -3.11 -5.13 -2.98
CA LEU A 63 -1.98 -5.81 -2.34
C LEU A 63 -2.21 -5.91 -0.84
N GLN A 64 -1.30 -6.61 -0.18
CA GLN A 64 -1.27 -6.81 1.26
C GLN A 64 -0.01 -6.16 1.82
N ASP A 65 -0.12 -5.41 2.91
CA ASP A 65 1.05 -4.93 3.64
C ASP A 65 1.67 -6.01 4.54
N ALA A 66 2.79 -5.69 5.20
CA ALA A 66 3.50 -6.62 6.07
C ALA A 66 2.68 -7.11 7.28
N TYR A 67 1.56 -6.46 7.62
CA TYR A 67 0.66 -6.81 8.72
C TYR A 67 -0.64 -7.44 8.25
N GLY A 68 -0.71 -7.80 6.97
CA GLY A 68 -1.85 -8.49 6.40
C GLY A 68 -3.00 -7.57 5.95
N ARG A 69 -2.84 -6.24 6.04
CA ARG A 69 -3.90 -5.27 5.75
C ARG A 69 -3.99 -4.98 4.25
N PRO A 70 -5.18 -4.77 3.69
CA PRO A 70 -5.33 -4.43 2.28
C PRO A 70 -4.82 -3.02 1.99
N VAL A 71 -4.02 -2.92 0.92
CA VAL A 71 -3.53 -1.67 0.36
C VAL A 71 -3.95 -1.59 -1.11
N LEU A 72 -4.45 -0.43 -1.52
CA LEU A 72 -4.92 -0.14 -2.86
C LEU A 72 -3.92 0.76 -3.57
N LEU A 73 -3.41 0.37 -4.75
CA LEU A 73 -2.64 1.25 -5.62
C LEU A 73 -3.50 1.83 -6.72
N PHE A 74 -3.31 3.13 -6.95
CA PHE A 74 -4.03 3.89 -7.96
C PHE A 74 -3.08 4.31 -9.07
N PRO A 75 -3.48 4.13 -10.34
CA PRO A 75 -2.65 4.51 -11.50
C PRO A 75 -2.55 6.03 -11.67
N SER A 76 -3.48 6.79 -11.08
CA SER A 76 -3.49 8.25 -11.11
C SER A 76 -4.22 8.83 -9.90
N GLU A 77 -3.96 10.11 -9.61
CA GLU A 77 -4.66 10.85 -8.55
C GLU A 77 -6.16 10.98 -8.84
N TRP A 78 -6.54 11.18 -10.11
CA TRP A 78 -7.94 11.26 -10.49
C TRP A 78 -8.70 9.97 -10.14
N LYS A 79 -8.12 8.80 -10.47
CA LYS A 79 -8.73 7.50 -10.14
C LYS A 79 -8.81 7.31 -8.62
N MET A 80 -7.78 7.69 -7.90
CA MET A 80 -7.78 7.67 -6.44
C MET A 80 -8.91 8.53 -5.86
N ASN A 81 -9.04 9.78 -6.30
CA ASN A 81 -10.05 10.71 -5.81
C ASN A 81 -11.46 10.25 -6.14
N SER A 82 -11.67 9.67 -7.33
CA SER A 82 -12.95 9.06 -7.71
C SER A 82 -13.34 7.92 -6.76
N VAL A 83 -12.40 7.03 -6.42
CA VAL A 83 -12.66 5.92 -5.49
C VAL A 83 -12.87 6.42 -4.06
N ILE A 84 -12.09 7.42 -3.62
CA ILE A 84 -12.29 8.06 -2.30
C ILE A 84 -13.69 8.67 -2.21
N GLY A 85 -14.18 9.36 -3.24
CA GLY A 85 -15.53 9.91 -3.26
C GLY A 85 -16.63 8.84 -3.25
N ALA A 86 -16.40 7.69 -3.89
CA ALA A 86 -17.40 6.63 -4.01
C ALA A 86 -17.46 5.68 -2.80
N VAL A 87 -16.30 5.35 -2.21
CA VAL A 87 -16.17 4.30 -1.17
C VAL A 87 -15.13 4.64 -0.10
N GLY A 88 -14.62 5.87 -0.05
CA GLY A 88 -13.56 6.26 0.88
C GLY A 88 -13.94 6.03 2.34
N ASP A 89 -15.17 6.38 2.71
CA ASP A 89 -15.66 6.21 4.08
C ASP A 89 -15.98 4.75 4.41
N SER A 90 -16.64 4.02 3.49
CA SER A 90 -17.00 2.62 3.72
C SER A 90 -15.78 1.70 3.80
N LEU A 91 -14.72 2.01 3.04
CA LEU A 91 -13.44 1.29 3.11
C LEU A 91 -12.48 1.87 4.15
N GLN A 92 -12.83 2.99 4.80
CA GLN A 92 -11.96 3.74 5.70
C GLN A 92 -10.57 3.98 5.09
N LEU A 93 -10.54 4.54 3.89
CA LEU A 93 -9.30 4.77 3.16
C LEU A 93 -8.41 5.79 3.89
N ARG A 94 -7.14 5.44 4.07
CA ARG A 94 -6.14 6.31 4.71
C ARG A 94 -4.84 6.38 3.91
N PRO A 95 -4.17 7.55 3.84
CA PRO A 95 -2.88 7.72 3.18
C PRO A 95 -1.70 7.18 3.99
N TYR A 96 -1.94 6.79 5.25
CA TYR A 96 -0.96 6.18 6.13
C TYR A 96 -1.64 5.08 6.96
N ALA A 97 -0.84 4.18 7.50
CA ALA A 97 -1.24 3.27 8.57
C ALA A 97 -0.11 3.18 9.59
N VAL A 98 -0.46 3.15 10.86
CA VAL A 98 0.53 3.01 11.94
C VAL A 98 0.80 1.52 12.14
N ALA A 99 2.03 1.16 12.46
CA ALA A 99 2.36 -0.22 12.80
C ALA A 99 1.68 -0.60 14.13
N PRO A 100 1.11 -1.81 14.25
CA PRO A 100 0.36 -2.22 15.45
C PRO A 100 1.15 -2.07 16.76
N ASP A 101 2.46 -2.35 16.74
CA ASP A 101 3.35 -2.21 17.91
C ASP A 101 3.53 -0.75 18.34
N VAL A 102 3.53 0.19 17.38
CA VAL A 102 3.58 1.63 17.65
C VAL A 102 2.25 2.11 18.21
N GLU A 103 1.11 1.59 17.72
CA GLU A 103 -0.21 1.92 18.26
C GLU A 103 -0.35 1.48 19.72
N GLU A 104 0.13 0.28 20.06
CA GLU A 104 0.09 -0.23 21.43
C GLU A 104 0.91 0.65 22.40
N ARG A 105 2.09 1.13 21.96
CA ARG A 105 2.92 2.05 22.76
C ARG A 105 2.27 3.41 23.00
N ARG A 106 1.44 3.91 22.08
CA ARG A 106 0.75 5.21 22.22
C ARG A 106 -0.47 5.15 23.14
N ARG A 107 -1.01 3.96 23.39
CA ARG A 107 -2.19 3.74 24.23
C ARG A 107 -1.86 3.56 25.71
N LYS A 108 -0.61 3.21 26.03
CA LYS A 108 -0.05 3.13 27.38
C LYS A 108 0.48 4.49 27.80
#